data_AF-A0A256ZC80-F1
#
_entry.id   AF-A0A256ZC80-F1
#
_cell.length_a   1.000
_cell.length_b   1.000
_cell.length_c   1.000
_cell.angle_alpha   90.00
_cell.angle_beta   90.00
_cell.angle_gamma   90.00
#
_symmetry.space_group_name_H-M   'P 1'
#
loop_
_entity.id
_entity.type
_entity.pdbx_description
1 polymer ?
#
loop_
_entity_poly.entity_id
_entity_poly.type
_entity_poly.pdbx_seq_one_letter_code
_entity_poly.pdbx_strand_id
1 'polypeptide(L)'
;MKNMYKLATAIFLGFLMGVGYSLALNPFDSSDANADMDGDGLTNVEEFAVGTDPNNADSDSDGMSDGWEYEYGLDPTDPSDAHLDFDYAGGEEYASYTEVPYPYDNLAEYERGTDPTSPDTDGDGILDPDDPWPLDYKDDGTGGGGGGGDRPNPGPPIPPDQDDPDRDGLTTSYEYQIGTDPYNPDTDGDGLIDSMEILLGYDANDWDSDNDGLMDGNELGEQGGSTSGLIVDTDSDGI
;
A
#
# COMPACT_ATOMS: atom_id res chain seq x y z
N MET A 1 -69.84 2.99 13.69
CA MET A 1 -69.33 4.28 13.18
C MET A 1 -68.36 4.84 14.20
N LYS A 2 -67.08 5.01 13.80
CA LYS A 2 -66.05 5.93 14.34
C LYS A 2 -65.48 5.54 15.73
N ASN A 3 -64.21 5.18 15.96
CA ASN A 3 -62.95 5.38 15.24
C ASN A 3 -61.93 4.31 15.67
N MET A 4 -61.52 3.43 14.75
CA MET A 4 -60.20 2.78 14.75
C MET A 4 -59.25 3.72 13.95
N TYR A 5 -57.95 3.68 14.27
CA TYR A 5 -56.83 4.37 13.58
C TYR A 5 -56.61 5.87 13.85
N LYS A 6 -55.90 6.19 14.93
CA LYS A 6 -54.87 7.27 15.06
C LYS A 6 -54.05 6.92 16.33
N LEU A 7 -52.74 6.77 16.38
CA LEU A 7 -51.66 6.91 15.42
C LEU A 7 -50.46 6.26 16.12
N ALA A 8 -49.90 5.21 15.54
CA ALA A 8 -48.61 4.67 15.96
C ALA A 8 -47.52 5.58 15.39
N THR A 9 -46.85 6.34 16.27
CA THR A 9 -45.61 7.05 15.96
C THR A 9 -44.86 7.20 17.28
N ALA A 10 -44.13 6.15 17.68
CA ALA A 10 -42.66 6.17 17.78
C ALA A 10 -42.20 7.32 18.71
N ILE A 11 -41.97 7.12 20.01
CA ILE A 11 -40.86 6.34 20.57
C ILE A 11 -39.59 6.49 19.71
N PHE A 12 -39.09 7.73 19.51
CA PHE A 12 -37.65 8.05 19.30
C PHE A 12 -37.47 9.56 19.04
N LEU A 13 -37.85 10.43 19.98
CA LEU A 13 -37.73 11.89 19.76
C LEU A 13 -37.21 12.66 20.99
N GLY A 14 -36.45 11.97 21.85
CA GLY A 14 -36.01 12.54 23.12
C GLY A 14 -34.59 12.19 23.57
N PHE A 15 -33.74 11.60 22.72
CA PHE A 15 -32.36 11.24 23.12
C PHE A 15 -31.25 11.77 22.20
N LEU A 16 -31.55 12.52 21.14
CA LEU A 16 -30.52 13.09 20.25
C LEU A 16 -30.31 14.58 20.54
N MET A 17 -29.93 14.92 21.77
CA MET A 17 -29.34 16.22 22.08
C MET A 17 -27.97 15.96 22.70
N GLY A 18 -26.91 16.03 21.88
CA GLY A 18 -25.54 15.91 22.36
C GLY A 18 -24.45 16.09 21.29
N VAL A 19 -24.67 15.64 20.06
CA VAL A 19 -23.71 15.72 18.94
C VAL A 19 -24.51 15.95 17.65
N GLY A 20 -23.96 16.73 16.74
CA GLY A 20 -24.66 17.44 15.66
C GLY A 20 -25.17 16.59 14.50
N TYR A 21 -26.02 15.58 14.75
CA TYR A 21 -26.71 14.87 13.66
C TYR A 21 -27.73 15.80 12.97
N SER A 22 -27.26 16.52 11.95
CA SER A 22 -28.08 17.31 11.06
C SER A 22 -28.60 16.38 9.95
N LEU A 23 -29.93 16.28 9.84
CA LEU A 23 -30.62 15.18 9.18
C LEU A 23 -30.41 15.17 7.65
N ALA A 24 -29.39 14.46 7.20
CA ALA A 24 -29.25 14.04 5.81
C ALA A 24 -30.14 12.84 5.45
N LEU A 25 -30.36 11.96 6.41
CA LEU A 25 -31.28 10.84 6.28
C LEU A 25 -32.69 11.27 6.71
N ASN A 26 -33.56 11.49 5.74
CA ASN A 26 -34.99 11.72 5.92
C ASN A 26 -35.72 10.37 5.90
N PRO A 27 -36.36 9.95 7.02
CA PRO A 27 -37.08 8.68 7.08
C PRO A 27 -38.32 8.62 6.17
N PHE A 28 -38.68 9.73 5.50
CA PHE A 28 -39.79 9.82 4.56
C PHE A 28 -39.34 9.90 3.09
N ASP A 29 -38.05 9.91 2.81
CA ASP A 29 -37.49 9.94 1.46
C ASP A 29 -36.32 8.96 1.35
N SER A 30 -36.58 7.74 0.88
CA SER A 30 -35.52 6.73 0.78
C SER A 30 -34.45 7.03 -0.27
N SER A 31 -34.61 8.09 -1.08
CA SER A 31 -33.64 8.41 -2.13
C SER A 31 -32.43 9.18 -1.62
N ASP A 32 -32.54 9.82 -0.45
CA ASP A 32 -31.44 10.54 0.17
C ASP A 32 -30.34 9.64 0.72
N ALA A 33 -30.64 8.38 1.04
CA ALA A 33 -29.66 7.43 1.54
C ALA A 33 -28.46 7.26 0.60
N ASN A 34 -28.68 7.40 -0.72
CA ASN A 34 -27.65 7.30 -1.74
C ASN A 34 -27.13 8.67 -2.22
N ALA A 35 -27.58 9.77 -1.61
CA ALA A 35 -27.01 11.08 -1.88
C ALA A 35 -25.69 11.21 -1.11
N ASP A 36 -24.76 11.95 -1.70
CA ASP A 36 -23.50 12.39 -1.13
C ASP A 36 -23.63 13.92 -1.02
N MET A 37 -23.79 14.42 0.20
CA MET A 37 -24.32 15.76 0.44
C MET A 37 -23.23 16.84 0.55
N ASP A 38 -22.05 16.49 1.01
CA ASP A 38 -20.86 17.36 1.05
C ASP A 38 -19.87 17.06 -0.07
N GLY A 39 -20.00 15.94 -0.77
CA GLY A 39 -19.26 15.62 -1.99
C GLY A 39 -17.90 14.99 -1.73
N ASP A 40 -17.74 14.29 -0.60
CA ASP A 40 -16.47 13.72 -0.15
C ASP A 40 -16.23 12.28 -0.64
N GLY A 41 -17.26 11.66 -1.23
CA GLY A 41 -17.21 10.31 -1.77
C GLY A 41 -18.02 9.28 -0.98
N LEU A 42 -18.54 9.61 0.22
CA LEU A 42 -19.45 8.76 0.98
C LEU A 42 -20.90 9.14 0.72
N THR A 43 -21.76 8.14 0.64
CA THR A 43 -23.21 8.38 0.67
C THR A 43 -23.70 8.56 2.11
N ASN A 44 -24.80 9.30 2.29
CA ASN A 44 -25.43 9.55 3.58
C ASN A 44 -25.66 8.26 4.43
N VAL A 45 -25.85 7.10 3.79
CA VAL A 45 -26.00 5.82 4.49
C VAL A 45 -24.67 5.19 4.90
N GLU A 46 -23.61 5.39 4.12
CA GLU A 46 -22.24 4.98 4.45
C GLU A 46 -21.71 5.82 5.61
N GLU A 47 -21.92 7.13 5.57
CA GLU A 47 -21.57 8.05 6.64
C GLU A 47 -22.26 7.70 7.97
N PHE A 48 -23.56 7.36 7.91
CA PHE A 48 -24.25 6.86 9.09
C PHE A 48 -23.64 5.55 9.63
N ALA A 49 -23.06 4.71 8.76
CA ALA A 49 -22.44 3.46 9.16
C ALA A 49 -21.04 3.64 9.75
N VAL A 50 -20.27 4.62 9.25
CA VAL A 50 -18.91 4.93 9.74
C VAL A 50 -18.90 5.95 10.88
N GLY A 51 -19.99 6.70 11.07
CA GLY A 51 -20.17 7.61 12.20
C GLY A 51 -19.88 9.09 11.92
N THR A 52 -19.75 9.46 10.64
CA THR A 52 -19.43 10.80 10.16
C THR A 52 -20.69 11.67 9.99
N ASP A 53 -20.52 12.97 9.72
CA ASP A 53 -21.62 13.94 9.49
C ASP A 53 -21.83 14.19 7.98
N PRO A 54 -22.98 13.78 7.41
CA PRO A 54 -23.36 13.97 6.01
C PRO A 54 -23.49 15.37 5.45
N ASN A 55 -23.00 16.38 6.15
CA ASN A 55 -22.94 17.74 5.64
C ASN A 55 -21.55 18.34 5.87
N ASN A 56 -20.57 17.52 6.21
CA ASN A 56 -19.24 17.89 6.59
C ASN A 56 -18.24 16.83 6.11
N ALA A 57 -17.62 17.12 4.96
CA ALA A 57 -16.64 16.26 4.28
C ALA A 57 -15.39 15.87 5.10
N ASP A 58 -15.23 16.35 6.33
CA ASP A 58 -14.07 16.20 7.23
C ASP A 58 -14.62 16.27 8.66
N SER A 59 -15.14 15.14 9.14
CA SER A 59 -15.98 15.04 10.34
C SER A 59 -15.22 15.29 11.64
N ASP A 60 -13.95 14.95 11.69
CA ASP A 60 -13.10 15.17 12.86
C ASP A 60 -12.16 16.37 12.76
N SER A 61 -12.12 17.03 11.59
CA SER A 61 -11.44 18.30 11.32
C SER A 61 -9.92 18.21 11.38
N ASP A 62 -9.34 17.09 10.93
CA ASP A 62 -7.89 16.93 10.82
C ASP A 62 -7.30 17.37 9.46
N GLY A 63 -8.17 17.58 8.47
CA GLY A 63 -7.83 18.08 7.15
C GLY A 63 -7.85 17.03 6.04
N MET A 64 -8.06 15.76 6.37
CA MET A 64 -8.42 14.70 5.42
C MET A 64 -9.95 14.66 5.24
N SER A 65 -10.43 14.00 4.19
CA SER A 65 -11.88 13.88 3.97
C SER A 65 -12.39 12.49 4.36
N ASP A 66 -13.58 12.41 4.94
CA ASP A 66 -14.11 11.14 5.48
C ASP A 66 -14.11 10.02 4.43
N GLY A 67 -14.48 10.35 3.18
CA GLY A 67 -14.44 9.41 2.06
C GLY A 67 -13.05 8.90 1.67
N TRP A 68 -12.03 9.75 1.77
CA TRP A 68 -10.64 9.34 1.49
C TRP A 68 -10.10 8.45 2.61
N GLU A 69 -10.34 8.84 3.86
CA GLU A 69 -9.95 8.05 5.03
C GLU A 69 -10.62 6.66 5.01
N TYR A 70 -11.91 6.62 4.69
CA TYR A 70 -12.63 5.37 4.52
C TYR A 70 -12.08 4.49 3.39
N GLU A 71 -11.68 5.08 2.26
CA GLU A 71 -11.09 4.36 1.12
C GLU A 71 -9.78 3.66 1.51
N TYR A 72 -8.93 4.33 2.29
CA TYR A 72 -7.63 3.81 2.75
C TYR A 72 -7.67 3.09 4.12
N GLY A 73 -8.84 2.98 4.74
CA GLY A 73 -9.03 2.23 5.98
C GLY A 73 -8.56 2.97 7.25
N LEU A 74 -8.46 4.29 7.19
CA LEU A 74 -8.28 5.20 8.32
C LEU A 74 -9.62 5.42 9.06
N ASP A 75 -9.59 6.06 10.23
CA ASP A 75 -10.77 6.33 11.06
C ASP A 75 -11.23 7.79 10.87
N PRO A 76 -12.28 8.07 10.07
CA PRO A 76 -12.77 9.44 9.78
C PRO A 76 -13.44 10.14 10.98
N THR A 77 -13.23 9.60 12.18
CA THR A 77 -13.71 10.15 13.44
C THR A 77 -12.61 10.31 14.49
N ASP A 78 -11.36 9.93 14.19
CA ASP A 78 -10.20 10.10 15.05
C ASP A 78 -9.13 10.99 14.39
N PRO A 79 -9.08 12.30 14.73
CA PRO A 79 -8.21 13.26 14.06
C PRO A 79 -6.71 13.08 14.40
N SER A 80 -6.39 12.05 15.17
CA SER A 80 -5.02 11.71 15.56
C SER A 80 -4.33 10.87 14.50
N ASP A 81 -5.08 10.16 13.65
CA ASP A 81 -4.52 9.28 12.64
C ASP A 81 -3.99 10.03 11.40
N ALA A 82 -4.43 11.28 11.12
CA ALA A 82 -3.76 12.21 10.21
C ALA A 82 -2.24 12.32 10.43
N HIS A 83 -1.81 12.23 11.69
CA HIS A 83 -0.40 12.36 12.09
C HIS A 83 0.28 11.01 12.29
N LEU A 84 -0.44 9.92 12.07
CA LEU A 84 0.16 8.61 11.95
C LEU A 84 0.68 8.42 10.53
N ASP A 85 1.56 7.46 10.42
CA ASP A 85 2.20 7.07 9.19
C ASP A 85 1.85 5.60 9.03
N PHE A 86 0.85 5.36 8.17
CA PHE A 86 0.16 4.08 8.09
C PHE A 86 0.97 3.03 7.34
N ASP A 87 1.81 3.45 6.41
CA ASP A 87 2.74 2.58 5.69
C ASP A 87 4.07 2.36 6.45
N TYR A 88 4.41 3.23 7.41
CA TYR A 88 5.64 3.09 8.18
C TYR A 88 5.51 2.04 9.27
N ALA A 89 5.89 0.83 8.89
CA ALA A 89 6.01 -0.31 9.78
C ALA A 89 7.21 -0.21 10.75
N GLY A 90 7.29 0.86 11.55
CA GLY A 90 7.81 0.85 12.92
C GLY A 90 9.17 0.19 13.19
N GLY A 91 10.14 0.32 12.29
CA GLY A 91 11.49 -0.17 12.50
C GLY A 91 12.31 0.74 13.42
N GLU A 92 12.21 0.57 14.74
CA GLU A 92 13.12 1.18 15.75
C GLU A 92 14.61 0.77 15.59
N GLU A 93 15.02 0.17 14.47
CA GLU A 93 16.43 -0.12 14.14
C GLU A 93 17.13 0.99 13.34
N TYR A 94 16.45 2.06 12.90
CA TYR A 94 17.09 3.16 12.16
C TYR A 94 17.05 4.54 12.83
N ALA A 95 16.81 4.60 14.15
CA ALA A 95 17.14 5.79 14.93
C ALA A 95 18.65 5.87 15.23
N SER A 96 19.49 5.96 14.19
CA SER A 96 20.87 6.43 14.30
C SER A 96 21.05 7.71 13.50
N TYR A 97 20.56 8.80 14.08
CA TYR A 97 21.02 10.18 13.88
C TYR A 97 21.12 10.70 12.43
N THR A 98 20.14 11.55 12.11
CA THR A 98 20.26 12.93 11.61
C THR A 98 19.90 13.33 10.17
N GLU A 99 19.66 12.45 9.21
CA GLU A 99 19.39 12.92 7.82
C GLU A 99 18.39 12.11 6.97
N VAL A 100 17.52 11.26 7.55
CA VAL A 100 16.35 10.76 6.80
C VAL A 100 15.22 11.78 6.99
N PRO A 101 14.74 12.49 5.94
CA PRO A 101 13.54 13.30 6.03
C PRO A 101 12.40 12.43 6.56
N TYR A 102 11.55 13.02 7.40
CA TYR A 102 10.43 12.28 7.98
C TYR A 102 9.58 11.65 6.86
N PRO A 103 9.17 10.38 6.99
CA PRO A 103 8.16 9.80 6.11
C PRO A 103 6.89 10.67 6.13
N TYR A 104 6.07 10.55 5.07
CA TYR A 104 4.81 11.29 5.04
C TYR A 104 3.87 10.71 6.11
N ASP A 105 3.26 11.60 6.90
CA ASP A 105 2.08 11.20 7.67
C ASP A 105 0.89 11.11 6.71
N ASN A 106 -0.20 10.45 7.13
CA ASN A 106 -1.38 10.24 6.31
C ASN A 106 -1.91 11.56 5.70
N LEU A 107 -1.84 12.66 6.46
CA LEU A 107 -2.19 13.99 5.97
C LEU A 107 -1.26 14.48 4.85
N ALA A 108 0.06 14.31 4.99
CA ALA A 108 1.03 14.68 3.96
C ALA A 108 0.83 13.88 2.66
N GLU A 109 0.35 12.65 2.75
CA GLU A 109 0.03 11.80 1.62
C GLU A 109 -1.26 12.23 0.94
N TYR A 110 -2.31 12.49 1.72
CA TYR A 110 -3.55 13.09 1.24
C TYR A 110 -3.29 14.41 0.47
N GLU A 111 -2.45 15.29 1.01
CA GLU A 111 -2.10 16.57 0.37
C GLU A 111 -1.33 16.40 -0.95
N ARG A 112 -0.63 15.26 -1.14
CA ARG A 112 0.14 14.93 -2.34
C ARG A 112 -0.59 14.03 -3.31
N GLY A 113 -1.65 13.37 -2.85
CA GLY A 113 -2.40 12.37 -3.60
C GLY A 113 -1.65 11.03 -3.71
N THR A 114 -0.74 10.74 -2.78
CA THR A 114 -0.07 9.45 -2.65
C THR A 114 -0.92 8.47 -1.86
N ASP A 115 -0.61 7.17 -1.93
CA ASP A 115 -1.33 6.09 -1.27
C ASP A 115 -0.75 5.87 0.14
N PRO A 116 -1.50 6.20 1.22
CA PRO A 116 -1.02 6.08 2.60
C PRO A 116 -0.79 4.66 3.10
N THR A 117 -1.06 3.68 2.25
CA THR A 117 -0.81 2.28 2.53
C THR A 117 0.40 1.77 1.75
N SER A 118 1.07 2.62 0.97
CA SER A 118 2.20 2.29 0.12
C SER A 118 3.31 3.34 0.24
N PRO A 119 4.50 2.99 0.77
CA PRO A 119 5.60 3.94 0.91
C PRO A 119 6.26 4.34 -0.42
N ASP A 120 5.83 3.70 -1.50
CA ASP A 120 6.19 3.96 -2.91
C ASP A 120 4.88 3.80 -3.71
N THR A 121 4.23 4.92 -4.01
CA THR A 121 2.89 4.91 -4.59
C THR A 121 2.87 4.43 -6.04
N ASP A 122 3.90 4.72 -6.81
CA ASP A 122 3.93 4.40 -8.24
C ASP A 122 4.78 3.17 -8.59
N GLY A 123 5.53 2.65 -7.61
CA GLY A 123 6.30 1.43 -7.70
C GLY A 123 7.56 1.57 -8.56
N ASP A 124 8.11 2.77 -8.70
CA ASP A 124 9.34 2.99 -9.45
C ASP A 124 10.62 2.64 -8.66
N GLY A 125 10.47 2.46 -7.35
CA GLY A 125 11.54 2.12 -6.41
C GLY A 125 12.10 3.32 -5.62
N ILE A 126 11.57 4.53 -5.80
CA ILE A 126 11.85 5.71 -5.00
C ILE A 126 10.66 5.94 -4.06
N LEU A 127 10.92 6.06 -2.76
CA LEU A 127 9.84 6.30 -1.78
C LEU A 127 9.21 7.68 -2.00
N ASP A 128 7.91 7.82 -1.74
CA ASP A 128 7.16 9.06 -1.97
C ASP A 128 7.77 10.33 -1.34
N PRO A 129 8.41 10.28 -0.15
CA PRO A 129 9.15 11.42 0.42
C PRO A 129 10.36 11.87 -0.38
N ASP A 130 11.01 10.94 -1.09
CA ASP A 130 12.23 11.14 -1.84
C ASP A 130 11.97 11.22 -3.36
N ASP A 131 10.76 10.89 -3.82
CA ASP A 131 10.36 10.91 -5.22
C ASP A 131 9.87 12.30 -5.68
N PRO A 132 10.51 12.92 -6.70
CA PRO A 132 9.99 14.12 -7.35
C PRO A 132 8.66 13.91 -8.08
N TRP A 133 8.30 12.67 -8.42
CA TRP A 133 7.14 12.30 -9.23
C TRP A 133 6.39 11.06 -8.70
N PRO A 134 5.88 11.08 -7.45
CA PRO A 134 5.33 9.92 -6.72
C PRO A 134 4.04 9.30 -7.30
N LEU A 135 3.67 9.66 -8.52
CA LEU A 135 2.48 9.19 -9.24
C LEU A 135 2.81 8.80 -10.70
N ASP A 136 4.08 8.80 -11.10
CA ASP A 136 4.52 8.52 -12.48
C ASP A 136 5.75 7.62 -12.53
N TYR A 137 5.48 6.31 -12.57
CA TYR A 137 6.48 5.25 -12.56
C TYR A 137 7.59 5.33 -13.65
N LYS A 138 7.45 6.23 -14.63
CA LYS A 138 8.35 6.38 -15.79
C LYS A 138 9.29 7.57 -15.70
N ASP A 139 9.10 8.46 -14.75
CA ASP A 139 9.89 9.68 -14.62
C ASP A 139 10.49 9.72 -13.22
N ASP A 140 11.59 8.99 -13.00
CA ASP A 140 12.37 8.97 -11.75
C ASP A 140 13.09 10.31 -11.44
N GLY A 141 12.66 11.41 -12.08
CA GLY A 141 13.27 12.72 -12.00
C GLY A 141 14.64 12.84 -12.67
N THR A 142 15.19 11.75 -13.20
CA THR A 142 16.43 11.79 -13.99
C THR A 142 16.05 12.13 -15.43
N GLY A 143 16.01 13.43 -15.72
CA GLY A 143 15.86 13.92 -17.09
C GLY A 143 17.00 13.41 -17.98
N GLY A 144 16.88 12.21 -18.55
CA GLY A 144 17.95 11.57 -19.31
C GLY A 144 17.67 10.11 -19.60
N GLY A 145 17.17 9.82 -20.79
CA GLY A 145 17.13 8.44 -21.28
C GLY A 145 18.51 7.78 -21.25
N GLY A 146 18.55 6.54 -20.81
CA GLY A 146 19.74 5.68 -20.78
C GLY A 146 19.93 5.12 -19.38
N GLY A 147 19.89 3.78 -19.26
CA GLY A 147 19.97 3.10 -17.97
C GLY A 147 21.26 3.39 -17.20
N GLY A 148 21.33 3.09 -15.90
CA GLY A 148 20.47 2.23 -15.09
C GLY A 148 21.28 1.71 -13.89
N GLY A 149 21.03 0.44 -13.50
CA GLY A 149 21.84 -0.29 -12.52
C GLY A 149 21.46 -0.07 -11.06
N ASP A 150 21.30 -1.20 -10.35
CA ASP A 150 20.97 -1.38 -8.93
C ASP A 150 19.49 -1.12 -8.57
N ARG A 151 18.70 -2.20 -8.63
CA ARG A 151 17.33 -2.28 -8.07
C ARG A 151 17.37 -2.87 -6.64
N PRO A 152 16.37 -2.57 -5.81
CA PRO A 152 16.60 -2.12 -4.44
C PRO A 152 16.32 -3.16 -3.35
N ASN A 153 16.87 -2.86 -2.17
CA ASN A 153 16.58 -3.51 -0.89
C ASN A 153 15.08 -3.35 -0.54
N PRO A 154 14.31 -4.45 -0.40
CA PRO A 154 12.89 -4.40 -0.14
C PRO A 154 12.65 -3.88 1.28
N GLY A 155 11.68 -2.99 1.44
CA GLY A 155 11.23 -2.53 2.75
C GLY A 155 10.76 -3.66 3.68
N PRO A 156 10.31 -3.33 4.90
CA PRO A 156 9.97 -4.32 5.91
C PRO A 156 8.78 -5.22 5.50
N PRO A 157 8.62 -6.40 6.15
CA PRO A 157 7.76 -7.48 5.66
C PRO A 157 6.28 -7.11 5.66
N ILE A 158 5.68 -7.24 4.48
CA ILE A 158 4.24 -7.10 4.27
C ILE A 158 3.52 -8.32 4.89
N PRO A 159 2.34 -8.19 5.54
CA PRO A 159 1.70 -9.33 6.19
C PRO A 159 1.48 -10.48 5.20
N PRO A 160 1.81 -11.73 5.53
CA PRO A 160 1.72 -12.83 4.59
C PRO A 160 0.32 -12.96 3.99
N ASP A 161 0.18 -12.99 2.66
CA ASP A 161 -1.02 -13.58 2.07
C ASP A 161 -1.06 -15.03 2.58
N GLN A 162 -2.25 -15.53 2.93
CA GLN A 162 -2.37 -16.91 3.40
C GLN A 162 -1.90 -17.91 2.34
N ASP A 163 -1.93 -17.52 1.07
CA ASP A 163 -1.47 -18.33 -0.06
C ASP A 163 -0.09 -17.89 -0.62
N ASP A 164 0.46 -16.73 -0.24
CA ASP A 164 1.73 -16.14 -0.71
C ASP A 164 2.38 -15.28 0.42
N PRO A 165 3.09 -15.92 1.37
CA PRO A 165 3.44 -15.30 2.65
C PRO A 165 4.62 -14.31 2.60
N ASP A 166 5.50 -14.42 1.61
CA ASP A 166 6.61 -13.49 1.34
C ASP A 166 6.36 -12.58 0.14
N ARG A 167 5.28 -12.83 -0.61
CA ARG A 167 4.75 -11.94 -1.66
C ARG A 167 5.70 -11.76 -2.83
N ASP A 168 6.46 -12.79 -3.16
CA ASP A 168 7.35 -12.82 -4.32
C ASP A 168 6.58 -13.16 -5.62
N GLY A 169 5.32 -13.62 -5.51
CA GLY A 169 4.46 -14.03 -6.62
C GLY A 169 4.33 -15.54 -6.81
N LEU A 170 4.96 -16.35 -5.95
CA LEU A 170 4.76 -17.79 -5.86
C LEU A 170 3.78 -18.13 -4.73
N THR A 171 2.85 -19.04 -5.01
CA THR A 171 2.01 -19.54 -3.92
C THR A 171 2.85 -20.44 -3.00
N THR A 172 2.58 -20.46 -1.69
CA THR A 172 3.20 -21.40 -0.73
C THR A 172 3.17 -22.84 -1.24
N SER A 173 2.08 -23.21 -1.93
CA SER A 173 1.90 -24.55 -2.49
C SER A 173 2.86 -24.89 -3.62
N TYR A 174 3.32 -23.89 -4.36
CA TYR A 174 4.29 -23.99 -5.46
C TYR A 174 5.71 -23.97 -4.91
N GLU A 175 5.98 -23.13 -3.92
CA GLU A 175 7.27 -23.06 -3.23
C GLU A 175 7.66 -24.37 -2.57
N TYR A 176 6.73 -25.00 -1.84
CA TYR A 176 6.94 -26.36 -1.33
C TYR A 176 7.20 -27.41 -2.42
N GLN A 177 6.78 -27.17 -3.67
CA GLN A 177 7.07 -28.09 -4.79
C GLN A 177 8.47 -27.89 -5.37
N ILE A 178 8.96 -26.65 -5.42
CA ILE A 178 10.26 -26.32 -6.00
C ILE A 178 11.39 -26.32 -4.96
N GLY A 179 11.07 -26.21 -3.66
CA GLY A 179 12.02 -26.33 -2.56
C GLY A 179 12.43 -25.00 -1.92
N THR A 180 11.86 -23.89 -2.37
CA THR A 180 12.09 -22.54 -1.83
C THR A 180 11.42 -22.33 -0.47
N ASP A 181 11.81 -21.30 0.25
CA ASP A 181 11.28 -20.96 1.58
C ASP A 181 10.06 -20.02 1.48
N PRO A 182 8.83 -20.47 1.82
CA PRO A 182 7.59 -19.67 1.68
C PRO A 182 7.45 -18.40 2.50
N TYR A 183 8.53 -17.98 3.14
CA TYR A 183 8.60 -16.79 3.98
C TYR A 183 9.85 -15.96 3.64
N ASN A 184 10.51 -16.26 2.54
CA ASN A 184 11.72 -15.60 2.09
C ASN A 184 11.66 -15.43 0.56
N PRO A 185 11.44 -14.21 0.06
CA PRO A 185 11.22 -13.98 -1.36
C PRO A 185 12.47 -14.19 -2.24
N ASP A 186 13.64 -14.37 -1.63
CA ASP A 186 14.95 -14.63 -2.24
C ASP A 186 15.64 -15.73 -1.40
N THR A 187 15.39 -16.99 -1.75
CA THR A 187 15.68 -18.16 -0.91
C THR A 187 17.18 -18.35 -0.65
N ASP A 188 18.03 -18.11 -1.65
CA ASP A 188 19.47 -18.29 -1.55
C ASP A 188 20.26 -16.99 -1.28
N GLY A 189 19.59 -15.85 -1.38
CA GLY A 189 20.09 -14.53 -0.96
C GLY A 189 21.02 -13.90 -1.98
N ASP A 190 20.82 -14.17 -3.27
CA ASP A 190 21.70 -13.76 -4.35
C ASP A 190 21.29 -12.42 -5.02
N GLY A 191 20.09 -11.94 -4.68
CA GLY A 191 19.50 -10.70 -5.18
C GLY A 191 18.44 -10.87 -6.27
N LEU A 192 18.08 -12.09 -6.67
CA LEU A 192 16.90 -12.40 -7.47
C LEU A 192 15.81 -12.99 -6.60
N ILE A 193 14.56 -12.60 -6.87
CA ILE A 193 13.41 -13.21 -6.18
C ILE A 193 13.08 -14.56 -6.80
N ASP A 194 12.62 -15.53 -6.00
CA ASP A 194 12.41 -16.92 -6.43
C ASP A 194 11.50 -17.00 -7.67
N SER A 195 10.42 -16.22 -7.69
CA SER A 195 9.50 -16.14 -8.84
C SER A 195 10.16 -15.68 -10.14
N MET A 196 11.15 -14.79 -10.05
CA MET A 196 11.91 -14.26 -11.18
C MET A 196 12.94 -15.27 -11.67
N GLU A 197 13.60 -15.98 -10.77
CA GLU A 197 14.54 -17.05 -11.12
C GLU A 197 13.86 -18.18 -11.88
N ILE A 198 12.67 -18.60 -11.44
CA ILE A 198 11.85 -19.58 -12.15
C ILE A 198 11.45 -19.07 -13.56
N LEU A 199 11.14 -17.77 -13.70
CA LEU A 199 10.80 -17.18 -14.99
C LEU A 199 12.01 -17.14 -15.94
N LEU A 200 13.21 -16.93 -15.41
CA LEU A 200 14.46 -16.82 -16.16
C LEU A 200 15.17 -18.17 -16.37
N GLY A 201 14.82 -19.18 -15.59
CA GLY A 201 15.35 -20.54 -15.67
C GLY A 201 16.56 -20.81 -14.77
N TYR A 202 16.82 -19.96 -13.78
CA TYR A 202 17.81 -20.15 -12.71
C TYR A 202 17.27 -21.12 -11.63
N ASP A 203 18.15 -21.59 -10.75
CA ASP A 203 17.79 -22.42 -9.59
C ASP A 203 17.71 -21.54 -8.33
N ALA A 204 16.49 -21.24 -7.88
CA ALA A 204 16.18 -20.42 -6.70
C ALA A 204 16.67 -20.98 -5.34
N ASN A 205 17.58 -21.95 -5.35
CA ASN A 205 18.21 -22.50 -4.16
C ASN A 205 19.74 -22.54 -4.31
N ASP A 206 20.27 -21.97 -5.39
CA ASP A 206 21.68 -21.95 -5.72
C ASP A 206 22.07 -20.56 -6.23
N TRP A 207 22.64 -19.77 -5.32
CA TRP A 207 23.08 -18.40 -5.53
C TRP A 207 24.06 -18.20 -6.71
N ASP A 208 24.51 -19.26 -7.38
CA ASP A 208 25.49 -19.32 -8.46
C ASP A 208 25.16 -20.56 -9.32
N SER A 209 24.11 -20.47 -10.15
CA SER A 209 23.47 -21.58 -10.88
C SER A 209 24.40 -22.33 -11.83
N ASP A 210 25.46 -21.69 -12.31
CA ASP A 210 26.45 -22.30 -13.18
C ASP A 210 27.83 -22.53 -12.53
N ASN A 211 28.00 -22.11 -11.27
CA ASN A 211 29.19 -22.32 -10.45
C ASN A 211 30.46 -21.65 -11.01
N ASP A 212 30.31 -20.48 -11.63
CA ASP A 212 31.42 -19.65 -12.13
C ASP A 212 31.99 -18.71 -11.05
N GLY A 213 31.26 -18.54 -9.95
CA GLY A 213 31.63 -17.72 -8.80
C GLY A 213 31.08 -16.29 -8.83
N LEU A 214 30.23 -15.97 -9.79
CA LEU A 214 29.32 -14.83 -9.77
C LEU A 214 27.96 -15.28 -9.26
N MET A 215 27.22 -14.33 -8.66
CA MET A 215 25.86 -14.63 -8.21
C MET A 215 24.88 -14.34 -9.33
N ASP A 216 23.85 -15.16 -9.54
CA ASP A 216 22.91 -15.00 -10.68
C ASP A 216 22.31 -13.57 -10.69
N GLY A 217 22.01 -13.00 -9.52
CA GLY A 217 21.54 -11.62 -9.35
C GLY A 217 22.51 -10.54 -9.82
N ASN A 218 23.81 -10.77 -9.74
CA ASN A 218 24.83 -9.82 -10.23
C ASN A 218 25.01 -9.87 -11.74
N GLU A 219 24.62 -10.96 -12.39
CA GLU A 219 24.79 -11.17 -13.82
C GLU A 219 23.68 -10.53 -14.66
N LEU A 220 22.57 -10.12 -14.02
CA LEU A 220 21.49 -9.37 -14.67
C LEU A 220 21.61 -7.84 -14.56
N GLY A 221 22.52 -7.32 -13.72
CA GLY A 221 22.69 -5.89 -13.43
C GLY A 221 23.62 -5.13 -14.40
N GLU A 222 23.44 -3.81 -14.53
CA GLU A 222 24.14 -2.95 -15.50
C GLU A 222 25.68 -2.87 -15.41
N GLN A 223 26.32 -3.51 -14.44
CA GLN A 223 27.79 -3.66 -14.42
C GLN A 223 28.29 -5.06 -14.79
N GLY A 224 27.40 -6.02 -15.10
CA GLY A 224 27.72 -7.42 -15.43
C GLY A 224 27.61 -7.78 -16.91
N GLY A 225 27.67 -6.80 -17.82
CA GLY A 225 27.52 -7.00 -19.26
C GLY A 225 28.61 -7.87 -19.89
N SER A 226 28.53 -9.18 -19.67
CA SER A 226 29.30 -10.23 -20.35
C SER A 226 28.96 -11.66 -19.86
N THR A 227 28.37 -11.84 -18.67
CA THR A 227 28.14 -13.16 -18.07
C THR A 227 26.67 -13.58 -18.04
N SER A 228 26.40 -14.84 -17.76
CA SER A 228 25.07 -15.45 -17.83
C SER A 228 25.10 -16.62 -16.89
N GLY A 229 24.34 -16.59 -15.79
CA GLY A 229 24.25 -17.64 -14.77
C GLY A 229 23.72 -19.01 -15.18
N LEU A 230 23.69 -19.28 -16.48
CA LEU A 230 23.43 -20.59 -17.06
C LEU A 230 24.66 -21.13 -17.81
N ILE A 231 25.77 -20.37 -17.86
CA ILE A 231 26.96 -20.62 -18.67
C ILE A 231 28.22 -20.16 -17.91
N VAL A 232 28.85 -21.16 -17.27
CA VAL A 232 30.12 -21.22 -16.50
C VAL A 232 31.26 -20.26 -16.91
N ASP A 233 31.29 -19.71 -18.12
CA ASP A 233 32.33 -18.78 -18.58
C ASP A 233 31.86 -18.16 -19.91
N THR A 234 30.92 -17.23 -19.82
CA THR A 234 30.24 -16.67 -21.01
C THR A 234 31.17 -15.80 -21.85
N ASP A 235 32.12 -15.08 -21.23
CA ASP A 235 33.01 -14.14 -21.91
C ASP A 235 34.49 -14.56 -21.99
N SER A 236 34.83 -15.76 -21.49
CA SER A 236 36.16 -16.39 -21.56
C SER A 236 37.24 -15.66 -20.77
N ASP A 237 36.88 -14.94 -19.70
CA ASP A 237 37.84 -14.24 -18.85
C ASP A 237 38.35 -15.09 -17.66
N GLY A 238 37.74 -16.26 -17.44
CA GLY A 238 38.16 -17.27 -16.48
C GLY A 238 37.54 -17.13 -15.09
N ILE A 239 36.51 -16.28 -14.98
CA ILE A 239 35.40 -16.41 -14.05
C ILE A 239 34.29 -17.06 -14.86
#